data_AF-A0A846YII5-F1
#
_entry.id   AF-A0A846YII5-F1
#
_cell.length_a   1.000
_cell.length_b   1.000
_cell.length_c   1.000
_cell.angle_alpha   90.00
_cell.angle_beta   90.00
_cell.angle_gamma   90.00
#
_symmetry.space_group_name_H-M   'P 1'
#
loop_
_entity.id
_entity.type
_entity.pdbx_description
1 polymer ?
#
loop_
_entity_poly.entity_id
_entity_poly.type
_entity_poly.pdbx_seq_one_letter_code
_entity_poly.pdbx_strand_id
1 'polypeptide(L)'
;MSTGSGHRERPVAVPDMPIRDYIAEFLRTHCDLEFDTIAPQATPAELGLDSLTVLSIIVLVEKKYGIELPDRQVAAARTFAELMELFGVSVAPAS
;
A
#
# COMPACT_ATOMS: atom_id res chain seq x y z
N MET A 1 38.65 9.76 29.02
CA MET A 1 38.16 10.60 27.91
C MET A 1 37.69 9.61 26.84
N SER A 2 36.43 9.19 26.87
CA SER A 2 35.29 9.79 26.14
C SER A 2 35.56 9.73 24.62
N THR A 3 34.77 9.05 23.79
CA THR A 3 33.31 8.96 23.76
C THR A 3 32.82 7.67 23.11
N GLY A 4 31.76 7.08 23.67
CA GLY A 4 31.02 5.99 23.03
C GLY A 4 30.30 6.46 21.77
N SER A 5 30.41 5.66 20.70
CA SER A 5 29.59 5.83 19.51
C SER A 5 28.16 5.42 19.85
N GLY A 6 27.34 6.42 20.18
CA GLY A 6 25.90 6.26 20.19
C GLY A 6 25.45 5.82 18.80
N HIS A 7 24.88 4.62 18.72
CA HIS A 7 24.02 4.22 17.61
C HIS A 7 22.86 5.23 17.62
N ARG A 8 22.98 6.29 16.81
CA ARG A 8 21.85 7.16 16.51
C ARG A 8 20.85 6.26 15.81
N GLU A 9 19.79 5.90 16.52
CA GLU A 9 18.59 5.36 15.90
C GLU A 9 18.22 6.36 14.81
N ARG A 10 18.39 5.95 13.55
CA ARG A 10 17.98 6.79 12.42
C ARG A 10 16.51 7.10 12.68
N PRO A 11 16.08 8.38 12.59
CA PRO A 11 14.65 8.66 12.55
C PRO A 11 14.09 7.75 11.46
N VAL A 12 13.08 6.94 11.79
CA VAL A 12 12.26 6.30 10.76
C VAL A 12 11.85 7.45 9.86
N ALA A 13 12.44 7.50 8.67
CA ALA A 13 12.13 8.53 7.71
C ALA A 13 10.65 8.36 7.46
N VAL A 14 9.86 9.40 7.77
CA VAL A 14 8.51 9.50 7.22
C VAL A 14 8.67 9.20 5.72
N PRO A 15 7.95 8.22 5.19
CA PRO A 15 8.02 7.94 3.76
C PRO A 15 7.74 9.24 3.02
N ASP A 16 8.70 9.66 2.19
CA ASP A 16 8.70 10.97 1.52
C ASP A 16 7.52 11.13 0.54
N MET A 17 6.83 10.02 0.23
CA MET A 17 5.75 9.95 -0.74
C MET A 17 4.40 9.59 -0.10
N PRO A 18 3.28 10.05 -0.66
CA PRO A 18 1.94 9.60 -0.28
C PRO A 18 1.73 8.09 -0.50
N ILE A 19 0.87 7.46 0.31
CA ILE A 19 0.53 6.03 0.18
C ILE A 19 0.02 5.70 -1.22
N ARG A 20 -0.85 6.55 -1.77
CA ARG A 20 -1.38 6.42 -3.14
C ARG A 20 -0.25 6.26 -4.16
N ASP A 21 0.72 7.17 -4.13
CA ASP A 21 1.79 7.20 -5.12
C ASP A 21 2.73 6.00 -4.94
N TYR A 22 2.93 5.55 -3.70
CA TYR A 22 3.70 4.34 -3.43
C TYR A 22 3.04 3.08 -3.99
N ILE A 23 1.73 2.95 -3.79
CA ILE A 23 0.95 1.85 -4.35
C ILE A 23 0.97 1.94 -5.88
N ALA A 24 0.81 3.13 -6.46
CA ALA A 24 0.88 3.34 -7.90
C ALA A 24 2.24 2.94 -8.49
N GLU A 25 3.35 3.32 -7.85
CA GLU A 25 4.69 2.90 -8.26
C GLU A 25 4.87 1.38 -8.19
N PHE A 26 4.35 0.75 -7.12
CA PHE A 26 4.41 -0.70 -6.96
C PHE A 26 3.63 -1.42 -8.07
N LEU A 27 2.39 -0.99 -8.33
CA LEU A 27 1.54 -1.56 -9.37
C LEU A 27 2.17 -1.41 -10.77
N ARG A 28 2.73 -0.24 -11.06
CA ARG A 28 3.42 0.00 -12.33
C ARG A 28 4.67 -0.86 -12.49
N THR A 29 5.47 -0.98 -11.44
CA THR A 29 6.78 -1.67 -11.50
C THR A 29 6.64 -3.19 -11.45
N HIS A 30 5.72 -3.71 -10.64
CA HIS A 30 5.59 -5.14 -10.36
C HIS A 30 4.40 -5.80 -11.05
N CYS A 31 3.38 -5.03 -11.45
CA CYS A 31 2.15 -5.56 -12.01
C CYS A 31 1.84 -5.04 -13.42
N ASP A 32 2.64 -4.09 -13.96
CA ASP A 32 2.39 -3.41 -15.23
C ASP A 32 0.99 -2.74 -15.26
N LEU A 33 0.52 -2.26 -14.10
CA LEU A 33 -0.79 -1.63 -13.93
C LEU A 33 -0.66 -0.15 -13.60
N GLU A 34 -1.43 0.67 -14.32
CA GLU A 34 -1.52 2.11 -14.05
C GLU A 34 -2.67 2.39 -13.09
N PHE A 35 -2.36 2.89 -11.88
CA PHE A 35 -3.33 3.15 -10.81
C PHE A 35 -4.58 3.90 -11.27
N ASP A 36 -4.41 4.95 -12.06
CA ASP A 36 -5.49 5.81 -12.57
C ASP A 36 -6.36 5.16 -13.65
N THR A 37 -5.97 3.99 -14.15
CA THR A 37 -6.73 3.24 -15.17
C THR A 37 -7.54 2.09 -14.58
N ILE A 38 -7.29 1.75 -13.31
CA ILE A 38 -7.96 0.65 -12.62
C ILE A 38 -9.39 1.06 -12.28
N ALA A 39 -10.37 0.28 -12.73
CA ALA A 39 -11.75 0.48 -12.32
C ALA A 39 -11.89 0.23 -10.81
N PRO A 40 -12.52 1.14 -10.04
CA PRO A 40 -12.62 1.00 -8.59
C PRO A 40 -13.33 -0.30 -8.15
N GLN A 41 -14.30 -0.75 -8.93
CA GLN A 41 -15.03 -2.01 -8.72
C GLN A 41 -14.27 -3.28 -9.19
N ALA A 42 -13.11 -3.13 -9.84
CA ALA A 42 -12.33 -4.28 -10.28
C ALA A 42 -11.82 -5.06 -9.06
N THR A 43 -11.95 -6.38 -9.11
CA THR A 43 -11.39 -7.28 -8.12
C THR A 43 -9.88 -7.45 -8.35
N PRO A 44 -9.08 -7.75 -7.30
CA PRO A 44 -7.67 -8.07 -7.48
C PRO A 44 -7.43 -9.17 -8.51
N ALA A 45 -8.30 -10.18 -8.56
CA ALA A 45 -8.20 -11.28 -9.52
C ALA A 45 -8.39 -10.82 -10.98
N GLU A 46 -9.31 -9.89 -11.26
CA GLU A 46 -9.50 -9.32 -12.60
C GLU A 46 -8.30 -8.48 -13.06
N LEU A 47 -7.57 -7.90 -12.11
CA LEU A 47 -6.35 -7.14 -12.35
C LEU A 47 -5.10 -8.03 -12.46
N GLY A 48 -5.24 -9.36 -12.32
CA GLY A 48 -4.11 -10.29 -12.29
C GLY A 48 -3.28 -10.22 -11.00
N LEU A 49 -3.85 -9.64 -9.93
CA LEU A 49 -3.23 -9.58 -8.61
C LEU A 49 -3.60 -10.83 -7.81
N ASP A 50 -2.64 -11.75 -7.65
CA ASP A 50 -2.80 -12.88 -6.75
C ASP A 50 -2.88 -12.47 -5.28
N SER A 51 -3.38 -13.37 -4.42
CA SER A 51 -3.48 -13.15 -2.97
C SER A 51 -2.16 -12.76 -2.32
N LEU A 52 -1.03 -13.29 -2.81
CA LEU A 52 0.31 -12.93 -2.35
C LEU A 52 0.69 -11.49 -2.74
N THR A 53 0.29 -11.04 -3.93
CA THR A 53 0.55 -9.67 -4.39
C THR A 53 -0.26 -8.68 -3.57
N VAL A 54 -1.54 -8.97 -3.32
CA VAL A 54 -2.41 -8.16 -2.45
C VAL A 54 -1.83 -8.09 -1.03
N LEU A 55 -1.44 -9.23 -0.46
CA LEU A 55 -0.82 -9.29 0.86
C LEU A 55 0.51 -8.52 0.89
N SER A 56 1.31 -8.58 -0.18
CA SER A 56 2.55 -7.84 -0.29
C SER A 56 2.31 -6.34 -0.26
N ILE A 57 1.32 -5.84 -1.00
CA ILE A 57 0.93 -4.42 -0.96
C ILE A 57 0.58 -4.01 0.47
N ILE A 58 -0.27 -4.78 1.15
CA ILE A 58 -0.67 -4.52 2.54
C ILE A 58 0.54 -4.45 3.46
N VAL A 59 1.34 -5.51 3.50
CA VAL A 59 2.51 -5.60 4.40
C VAL A 59 3.54 -4.53 4.08
N LEU A 60 3.73 -4.17 2.81
CA LEU A 60 4.66 -3.12 2.40
C LEU A 60 4.18 -1.74 2.86
N VAL A 61 2.90 -1.43 2.73
CA VAL A 61 2.34 -0.16 3.19
C VAL A 61 2.35 -0.10 4.72
N GLU A 62 1.93 -1.16 5.41
CA GLU A 62 1.99 -1.26 6.89
C GLU A 62 3.38 -0.98 7.42
N LYS A 63 4.39 -1.67 6.89
CA LYS A 63 5.80 -1.49 7.30
C LYS A 63 6.34 -0.11 6.93
N LYS A 64 5.99 0.41 5.76
CA LYS A 64 6.54 1.69 5.26
C LYS A 64 5.95 2.90 5.97
N TYR A 65 4.66 2.87 6.29
CA TYR A 65 3.93 3.99 6.89
C TYR A 65 3.64 3.80 8.38
N GLY A 66 4.00 2.65 8.97
CA GLY A 66 3.77 2.36 10.37
C GLY A 66 2.28 2.24 10.72
N ILE A 67 1.47 1.75 9.78
CA ILE A 67 0.04 1.49 9.98
C ILE A 67 -0.19 0.01 10.26
N GLU A 68 -1.27 -0.31 10.96
CA GLU A 68 -1.75 -1.68 11.19
C GLU A 68 -3.19 -1.77 10.73
N LEU A 69 -3.46 -2.67 9.77
CA LEU A 69 -4.79 -2.96 9.28
C LEU A 69 -5.35 -4.20 9.99
N PRO A 70 -6.54 -4.13 10.58
CA PRO A 70 -7.11 -5.31 11.22
C PRO A 70 -7.56 -6.34 10.18
N ASP A 71 -7.19 -7.60 10.40
CA ASP A 71 -7.45 -8.75 9.52
C ASP A 71 -8.89 -8.84 9.00
N ARG A 72 -9.87 -8.50 9.86
CA ARG A 72 -11.30 -8.52 9.48
C ARG A 72 -11.63 -7.56 8.34
N GLN A 73 -10.97 -6.39 8.27
CA GLN A 73 -11.19 -5.40 7.23
C GLN A 73 -10.45 -5.80 5.96
N VAL A 74 -9.22 -6.32 6.10
CA VAL A 74 -8.46 -6.89 4.99
C VAL A 74 -9.22 -8.02 4.31
N ALA A 75 -9.80 -8.94 5.09
CA ALA A 75 -10.59 -10.05 4.57
C ALA A 75 -11.94 -9.64 3.97
N ALA A 76 -12.45 -8.46 4.33
CA ALA A 76 -13.70 -7.92 3.82
C ALA A 76 -13.53 -7.23 2.47
N ALA A 77 -12.35 -6.66 2.17
CA ALA A 77 -12.08 -5.98 0.91
C ALA A 77 -12.15 -6.96 -0.28
N ARG A 78 -13.01 -6.66 -1.26
CA ARG A 78 -13.20 -7.48 -2.48
C ARG A 78 -12.77 -6.77 -3.74
N THR A 79 -12.84 -5.45 -3.74
CA THR A 79 -12.54 -4.58 -4.87
C THR A 79 -11.28 -3.77 -4.63
N PHE A 80 -10.71 -3.22 -5.70
CA PHE A 80 -9.57 -2.32 -5.63
C PHE A 80 -9.89 -1.08 -4.79
N ALA A 81 -11.11 -0.54 -4.92
CA ALA A 81 -11.56 0.57 -4.09
C ALA A 81 -11.56 0.26 -2.61
N GLU A 82 -12.20 -0.84 -2.20
CA GLU A 82 -12.23 -1.24 -0.79
C GLU A 82 -10.82 -1.48 -0.25
N LEU A 83 -9.92 -2.07 -1.06
CA LEU A 83 -8.51 -2.26 -0.68
C LEU A 83 -7.80 -0.91 -0.48
N MET A 84 -8.02 0.07 -1.36
CA MET A 84 -7.44 1.42 -1.24
C MET A 84 -8.02 2.19 -0.05
N GLU A 85 -9.30 2.01 0.24
CA GLU A 85 -9.97 2.61 1.40
C GLU A 85 -9.39 2.14 2.73
N LEU A 86 -8.86 0.91 2.82
CA LEU A 86 -8.12 0.44 4.00
C LEU A 86 -6.95 1.37 4.36
N PHE A 87 -6.33 1.96 3.34
CA PHE A 87 -5.20 2.87 3.49
C PHE A 87 -5.61 4.35 3.53
N GLY A 88 -6.92 4.65 3.52
CA GLY A 88 -7.43 6.02 3.40
C GLY A 88 -7.18 6.65 2.03
N VAL A 89 -6.94 5.84 0.99
CA VAL A 89 -6.74 6.31 -0.38
C VAL A 89 -8.08 6.33 -1.09
N SER A 90 -8.55 7.53 -1.45
CA SER A 90 -9.76 7.68 -2.24
C SER A 90 -9.48 7.37 -3.71
N VAL A 91 -10.11 6.33 -4.23
CA VAL A 91 -10.26 6.11 -5.66
C VAL A 91 -11.68 6.52 -6.04
N ALA A 92 -11.82 7.72 -6.59
CA ALA A 92 -13.12 8.20 -7.03
C ALA A 92 -13.73 7.19 -8.02
N PRO A 93 -15.03 6.86 -7.91
CA PRO A 93 -15.69 6.12 -8.97
C PRO A 93 -15.58 6.95 -10.24
N ALA A 94 -14.93 6.40 -11.28
CA ALA A 94 -14.95 6.99 -12.60
C ALA A 94 -16.42 7.23 -12.98
N SER A 95 -16.82 8.51 -13.04
CA SER A 95 -18.18 8.94 -13.40
C SER A 95 -18.39 8.88 -14.90
#